data_AF-A0A022RUQ3-F1
#
_entry.id   AF-A0A022RUQ3-F1
#
_cell.length_a   1.000
_cell.length_b   1.000
_cell.length_c   1.000
_cell.angle_alpha   90.00
_cell.angle_beta   90.00
_cell.angle_gamma   90.00
#
_symmetry.space_group_name_H-M   'P 1'
#
loop_
_entity.id
_entity.type
_entity.pdbx_description
1 polymer ?
#
loop_
_entity_poly.entity_id
_entity_poly.type
_entity_poly.pdbx_seq_one_letter_code
_entity_poly.pdbx_strand_id
1 'polypeptide(L)'
;MDTKHIDTMQKYTTKKSAKRVRMSMPFGLKCNNCDRHTDKGEKLYCFKRAIGIDSTFEVEIYRFEFWCQCCRSDFSIVSDPGRYDYVIESGATFVAKRFHKFPYRL
;
A
#
# COMPACT_ATOMS: atom_id res chain seq x y z
N MET A 1 16.56 23.21 -26.19
CA MET A 1 16.82 21.94 -25.50
C MET A 1 15.63 21.04 -25.77
N ASP A 2 15.84 20.08 -26.67
CA ASP A 2 14.78 19.37 -27.38
C ASP A 2 13.99 18.44 -26.44
N THR A 3 12.67 18.59 -26.46
CA THR A 3 11.66 17.77 -25.76
C THR A 3 11.70 16.28 -26.13
N LYS A 4 12.57 15.88 -27.07
CA LYS A 4 12.79 14.49 -27.51
C LYS A 4 13.61 13.67 -26.52
N HIS A 5 14.42 14.31 -25.66
CA HIS A 5 15.25 13.60 -24.68
C HIS A 5 14.46 13.10 -23.45
N ILE A 6 13.42 13.84 -23.05
CA ILE A 6 12.52 13.48 -21.94
C ILE A 6 11.67 12.25 -22.33
N ASP A 7 11.28 12.20 -23.60
CA ASP A 7 10.44 11.15 -24.19
C ASP A 7 11.17 9.78 -24.31
N THR A 8 12.51 9.76 -24.18
CA THR A 8 13.30 8.52 -24.23
C THR A 8 13.38 7.81 -22.87
N MET A 9 13.22 8.54 -21.76
CA MET A 9 13.13 7.98 -20.40
C MET A 9 11.74 7.42 -20.07
N GLN A 10 10.70 7.75 -20.86
CA GLN A 10 9.34 7.20 -20.69
C GLN A 10 9.09 5.91 -21.47
N LYS A 11 9.98 5.51 -22.39
CA LYS A 11 9.76 4.39 -23.31
C LYS A 11 10.14 3.00 -22.76
N TYR A 12 10.86 2.91 -21.64
CA TYR A 12 11.26 1.64 -21.00
C TYR A 12 10.47 1.25 -19.75
N THR A 13 9.39 1.97 -19.41
CA THR A 13 8.43 1.46 -18.44
C THR A 13 7.25 0.87 -19.19
N THR A 14 7.34 -0.39 -19.61
CA THR A 14 6.14 -1.15 -19.96
C THR A 14 5.29 -1.18 -18.70
N LYS A 15 4.33 -0.25 -18.55
CA LYS A 15 3.47 -0.12 -17.37
C LYS A 15 2.72 -1.43 -17.21
N LYS A 16 3.25 -2.35 -16.39
CA LYS A 16 2.60 -3.62 -16.07
C LYS A 16 1.18 -3.28 -15.60
N SER A 17 0.18 -3.92 -16.21
CA SER A 17 -1.22 -3.61 -15.95
C SER A 17 -1.55 -3.88 -14.48
N ALA A 18 -2.28 -2.95 -13.87
CA ALA A 18 -2.74 -3.09 -12.50
C ALA A 18 -3.73 -4.24 -12.41
N LYS A 19 -3.50 -5.19 -11.49
CA LYS A 19 -4.39 -6.35 -11.29
C LYS A 19 -5.29 -6.09 -10.09
N ARG A 20 -6.59 -6.33 -10.23
CA ARG A 20 -7.54 -6.26 -9.11
C ARG A 20 -7.36 -7.50 -8.22
N VAL A 21 -7.10 -7.28 -6.93
CA VAL A 21 -6.85 -8.33 -5.94
C VAL A 21 -7.65 -8.01 -4.67
N ARG A 22 -8.01 -9.03 -3.88
CA ARG A 22 -8.58 -8.85 -2.55
C ARG A 22 -7.51 -9.15 -1.50
N MET A 23 -7.22 -8.19 -0.62
CA MET A 23 -6.17 -8.28 0.38
C MET A 23 -6.77 -8.13 1.79
N SER A 24 -6.32 -8.95 2.74
CA SER A 24 -6.62 -8.79 4.16
C SER A 24 -5.65 -7.78 4.77
N MET A 25 -6.14 -6.74 5.45
CA MET A 25 -5.27 -5.70 6.02
C MET A 25 -4.41 -6.24 7.17
N PRO A 26 -3.07 -6.14 7.10
CA PRO A 26 -2.18 -6.69 8.13
C PRO A 26 -2.11 -5.85 9.42
N PHE A 27 -2.50 -4.57 9.35
CA PHE A 27 -2.50 -3.61 10.45
C PHE A 27 -3.76 -2.74 10.42
N GLY A 28 -4.00 -2.02 11.52
CA GLY A 28 -5.08 -1.03 11.58
C GLY A 28 -4.68 0.26 10.87
N LEU A 29 -5.60 0.82 10.08
CA LEU A 29 -5.42 2.06 9.34
C LEU A 29 -6.49 3.07 9.72
N LYS A 30 -6.12 4.35 9.71
CA LYS A 30 -7.05 5.48 9.80
C LYS A 30 -6.98 6.29 8.51
N CYS A 31 -8.11 6.52 7.87
CA CYS A 31 -8.19 7.39 6.70
C CYS A 31 -7.95 8.85 7.11
N ASN A 32 -7.07 9.56 6.40
CA ASN A 32 -6.75 10.95 6.73
C ASN A 32 -7.87 11.93 6.37
N ASN A 33 -8.81 11.53 5.50
CA ASN A 33 -9.87 12.42 4.99
C ASN A 33 -11.20 12.32 5.75
N CYS A 34 -11.57 11.13 6.23
CA CYS A 34 -12.87 10.90 6.90
C CYS A 34 -12.76 10.21 8.26
N ASP A 35 -11.54 10.01 8.75
CA ASP A 35 -11.24 9.35 10.03
C ASP A 35 -11.80 7.92 10.18
N ARG A 36 -12.30 7.30 9.10
CA ARG A 36 -12.71 5.89 9.12
C ARG A 36 -11.53 5.01 9.48
N HIS A 37 -11.74 4.15 10.48
CA HIS A 37 -10.82 3.08 10.82
C HIS A 37 -11.07 1.84 9.95
N THR A 38 -9.99 1.24 9.50
CA THR A 38 -9.96 -0.08 8.86
C THR A 38 -9.19 -1.01 9.78
N ASP A 39 -9.86 -2.06 10.22
CA ASP A 39 -9.31 -2.97 11.21
C ASP A 39 -8.34 -3.97 10.59
N LYS A 40 -7.41 -4.46 11.42
CA LYS A 40 -6.56 -5.59 11.06
C LYS A 40 -7.45 -6.80 10.73
N GLY A 41 -7.30 -7.36 9.54
CA GLY A 41 -8.06 -8.49 9.03
C GLY A 41 -9.22 -8.12 8.10
N GLU A 42 -9.58 -6.84 7.98
CA GLU A 42 -10.62 -6.41 7.02
C GLU A 42 -10.16 -6.69 5.59
N LYS A 43 -11.04 -7.32 4.80
CA LYS A 43 -10.75 -7.72 3.42
C LYS A 43 -11.20 -6.64 2.44
N LEU A 44 -10.24 -5.92 1.85
CA LEU A 44 -10.52 -4.85 0.90
C LEU A 44 -10.09 -5.26 -0.52
N TYR A 45 -10.83 -4.76 -1.51
CA TYR A 45 -10.38 -4.81 -2.89
C TYR A 45 -9.30 -3.74 -3.11
N CYS A 46 -8.30 -4.08 -3.91
CA CYS A 46 -7.20 -3.20 -4.25
C CYS A 46 -6.68 -3.46 -5.67
N PHE A 47 -5.90 -2.53 -6.17
CA PHE A 47 -5.12 -2.70 -7.39
C PHE A 47 -3.65 -2.93 -7.03
N LYS A 48 -3.13 -4.10 -7.41
CA LYS A 48 -1.72 -4.46 -7.29
C LYS A 48 -0.96 -3.98 -8.52
N ARG A 49 0.09 -3.19 -8.33
CA ARG A 49 1.03 -2.73 -9.37
C ARG A 49 2.45 -3.07 -8.98
N ALA A 50 3.24 -3.57 -9.92
CA ALA A 50 4.69 -3.72 -9.71
C ALA A 50 5.36 -2.37 -9.99
N ILE A 51 6.12 -1.86 -9.02
CA ILE A 51 6.84 -0.58 -9.16
C ILE A 51 8.26 -0.81 -9.66
N GLY A 52 8.89 -1.90 -9.23
CA GLY A 52 10.28 -2.20 -9.54
C GLY A 52 10.78 -3.44 -8.79
N ILE A 53 12.09 -3.61 -8.76
CA ILE A 53 12.78 -4.68 -8.04
C ILE A 53 13.70 -4.01 -7.03
N ASP A 54 13.72 -4.50 -5.79
CA ASP A 54 14.71 -4.08 -4.81
C ASP A 54 16.09 -4.59 -5.22
N SER A 55 17.08 -3.70 -5.33
CA SER A 55 18.46 -4.07 -5.67
C SER A 55 19.16 -4.88 -4.57
N THR A 56 18.69 -4.78 -3.32
CA THR A 56 19.35 -5.41 -2.17
C THR A 56 18.92 -6.86 -1.99
N PHE A 57 17.63 -7.13 -2.20
CA PHE A 57 17.02 -8.44 -1.96
C PHE A 57 16.58 -9.15 -3.26
N GLU A 58 16.69 -8.48 -4.41
CA GLU A 58 16.27 -8.99 -5.73
C GLU A 58 14.77 -9.38 -5.79
N VAL A 59 13.94 -8.81 -4.91
CA VAL A 59 12.49 -9.08 -4.83
C VAL A 59 11.70 -7.96 -5.50
N GLU A 60 10.60 -8.31 -6.20
CA GLU A 60 9.67 -7.33 -6.77
C GLU A 60 8.94 -6.53 -5.68
N ILE A 61 8.98 -5.19 -5.78
CA ILE A 61 8.24 -4.28 -4.93
C ILE A 61 6.87 -4.00 -5.55
N TYR A 62 5.81 -4.17 -4.75
CA TYR A 62 4.44 -3.93 -5.16
C TYR A 62 3.82 -2.72 -4.45
N ARG A 63 3.10 -1.90 -5.23
CA ARG A 63 2.13 -0.91 -4.74
C ARG A 63 0.76 -1.54 -4.72
N PHE A 64 0.04 -1.35 -3.62
CA PHE A 64 -1.36 -1.68 -3.51
C PHE A 64 -2.15 -0.40 -3.32
N GLU A 65 -3.06 -0.14 -4.25
CA GLU A 65 -3.93 1.03 -4.23
C GLU A 65 -5.32 0.62 -3.79
N PHE A 66 -5.83 1.33 -2.79
CA PHE A 66 -7.14 1.10 -2.19
C PHE A 66 -7.98 2.37 -2.29
N TRP A 67 -9.28 2.21 -2.06
CA TRP A 67 -10.18 3.33 -1.80
C TRP A 67 -10.84 3.16 -0.43
N CYS A 68 -11.04 4.28 0.26
CA CYS A 68 -11.81 4.30 1.49
C CYS A 68 -13.28 3.96 1.20
N GLN A 69 -13.89 3.06 1.97
CA GLN A 69 -15.30 2.68 1.74
C GLN A 69 -16.29 3.78 2.15
N CYS A 70 -15.87 4.78 2.93
CA CYS A 70 -16.71 5.89 3.34
C CYS A 70 -16.60 7.08 2.36
N CYS A 71 -15.43 7.71 2.29
CA CYS A 71 -15.24 8.93 1.48
C CYS A 71 -14.66 8.68 0.08
N ARG A 72 -14.36 7.43 -0.30
CA ARG A 72 -13.76 7.05 -1.59
C ARG A 72 -12.39 7.69 -1.88
N SER A 73 -11.75 8.32 -0.89
CA SER A 73 -10.38 8.79 -1.03
C SER A 73 -9.45 7.60 -1.25
N ASP A 74 -8.51 7.78 -2.14
CA ASP A 74 -7.45 6.85 -2.45
C ASP A 74 -6.39 6.82 -1.34
N PHE A 75 -5.83 5.64 -1.11
CA PHE A 75 -4.65 5.46 -0.27
C PHE A 75 -3.81 4.30 -0.82
N SER A 76 -2.49 4.39 -0.65
CA SER A 76 -1.55 3.40 -1.16
C SER A 76 -0.60 2.89 -0.10
N ILE A 77 -0.29 1.59 -0.18
CA ILE A 77 0.77 0.94 0.60
C ILE A 77 1.76 0.26 -0.35
N VAL A 78 3.01 0.20 0.07
CA VAL A 78 4.12 -0.40 -0.68
C VAL A 78 4.74 -1.50 0.17
N SER A 79 5.10 -2.62 -0.44
CA SER A 79 5.83 -3.70 0.24
C SER A 79 7.28 -3.31 0.50
N ASP A 80 7.79 -3.52 1.71
CA ASP A 80 9.18 -3.31 2.09
C ASP A 80 9.83 -4.67 2.47
N PRO A 81 10.68 -5.23 1.61
CA PRO A 81 11.32 -6.53 1.87
C PRO A 81 12.33 -6.48 3.04
N GLY A 82 12.91 -5.31 3.33
CA GLY A 82 13.89 -5.18 4.43
C GLY A 82 13.24 -5.25 5.81
N ARG A 83 11.98 -4.81 5.94
CA ARG A 83 11.22 -4.87 7.20
C ARG A 83 10.25 -6.04 7.28
N TYR A 84 10.09 -6.81 6.21
CA TYR A 84 9.03 -7.82 6.05
C TYR A 84 7.61 -7.27 6.30
N ASP A 85 7.42 -5.98 6.03
CA ASP A 85 6.21 -5.22 6.35
C ASP A 85 5.77 -4.38 5.15
N TYR A 86 4.69 -3.62 5.32
CA TYR A 86 4.25 -2.63 4.34
C TYR A 86 4.41 -1.22 4.90
N VAL A 87 4.70 -0.28 4.02
CA VAL A 87 4.82 1.15 4.33
C VAL A 87 3.67 1.88 3.66
N ILE A 88 3.04 2.81 4.39
CA ILE A 88 2.03 3.70 3.81
C ILE A 88 2.75 4.77 2.98
N GLU A 89 2.34 4.89 1.73
CA GLU A 89 2.85 5.93 0.82
C GLU A 89 1.95 7.18 0.85
N SER A 90 0.63 7.00 0.89
CA SER A 90 -0.31 8.13 0.92
C SER A 90 -1.70 7.78 1.48
N GLY A 91 -2.45 8.80 1.91
CA GLY A 91 -3.91 8.74 2.15
C GLY A 91 -4.39 8.11 3.46
N ALA A 92 -3.50 7.51 4.24
CA ALA A 92 -3.84 6.89 5.53
C ALA A 92 -2.71 7.06 6.56
N THR A 93 -3.03 6.77 7.82
CA THR A 93 -2.07 6.71 8.92
C THR A 93 -2.22 5.37 9.65
N PHE A 94 -1.12 4.80 10.10
CA PHE A 94 -1.15 3.59 10.93
C PHE A 94 -1.81 3.88 12.28
N VAL A 95 -2.74 3.02 12.67
CA VAL A 95 -3.24 2.99 14.04
C VAL A 95 -2.36 2.02 14.82
N ALA A 96 -1.46 2.56 15.64
CA ALA A 96 -0.73 1.75 16.61
C ALA A 96 -1.76 1.07 17.52
N LYS A 97 -1.80 -0.26 17.54
CA LYS A 97 -2.56 -0.95 18.57
C LYS A 97 -1.94 -0.59 19.90
N ARG A 98 -2.67 0.18 20.72
CA ARG A 98 -2.44 0.22 22.16
C ARG A 98 -2.59 -1.23 22.58
N PHE A 99 -1.50 -1.89 22.98
CA PHE A 99 -1.54 -3.27 23.45
C PHE A 99 -2.67 -3.36 24.48
N HIS A 100 -3.82 -3.92 24.09
CA HIS A 100 -4.79 -4.35 25.08
C HIS A 100 -4.04 -5.41 25.86
N LYS A 101 -3.60 -5.06 27.09
CA LYS A 101 -3.19 -6.03 28.09
C LYS A 101 -4.31 -7.07 28.10
N PHE A 102 -4.06 -8.24 27.52
CA PHE A 102 -5.03 -9.31 27.52
C PHE A 102 -5.27 -9.71 28.98
N PRO A 103 -6.50 -9.62 29.51
CA PRO A 103 -6.84 -10.26 30.76
C PRO A 103 -7.22 -11.72 30.44
N TYR A 104 -6.27 -12.53 29.96
CA TYR A 104 -6.46 -13.98 30.07
C TYR A 104 -6.13 -14.33 31.53
N ARG A 105 -7.13 -14.17 32.40
CA ARG A 105 -7.15 -14.79 33.72
C ARG A 105 -7.50 -16.25 33.46
N LEU A 106 -6.49 -17.11 33.61
CA LEU A 106 -6.67 -18.56 33.74
C LEU A 106 -7.66 -18.89 34.87
#